data_AF-A0A975XI57-F1
#
_entry.id   AF-A0A975XI57-F1
#
_cell.length_a   1.000
_cell.length_b   1.000
_cell.length_c   1.000
_cell.angle_alpha   90.00
_cell.angle_beta   90.00
_cell.angle_gamma   90.00
#
_symmetry.space_group_name_H-M   'P 1'
#
loop_
_entity.id
_entity.type
_entity.pdbx_description
1 polymer ?
#
loop_
_entity_poly.entity_id
_entity_poly.type
_entity_poly.pdbx_seq_one_letter_code
_entity_poly.pdbx_strand_id
1 'polypeptide(L)'
;MTRLTPFLSAIALLAAVPAHAQDAYPSRPVRLIVNFPAGGPLDTVARLVAERAGRDLRQPVVVENRAGAGGNVGAEAAARAAPDRYTLLMSTDTLVTVNPFAYRKMAFDPVRDLQPIGLAGTFNQVLVTHPDLKAGNLNQFLALARSKDLSYASAGIASPGHIAFEMLKVRTRIPATHVPYKGNAPALSDVLAGQVPAGFLATPTAVQYIRSGKLVPLGFPATSAIRCCRTCPPWPKPASRALTPSLLS
;
A
#
# COMPACT_ATOMS: atom_id res chain seq x y z
N MET A 1 57.28 37.69 63.51
CA MET A 1 57.07 38.58 62.35
C MET A 1 56.11 37.89 61.39
N THR A 2 54.90 38.44 61.35
CA THR A 2 53.75 38.19 60.48
C THR A 2 54.10 38.21 58.99
N ARG A 3 53.58 37.27 58.19
CA ARG A 3 52.86 37.56 56.92
C ARG A 3 51.84 36.46 56.60
N LEU A 4 50.59 36.89 56.48
CA LEU A 4 49.40 36.18 56.02
C LEU A 4 49.13 36.55 54.55
N THR A 5 48.35 35.72 53.85
CA THR A 5 47.57 35.93 52.58
C THR A 5 48.26 35.66 51.22
N PRO A 6 47.52 35.28 50.15
CA PRO A 6 46.24 34.55 50.05
C PRO A 6 46.15 33.46 48.93
N PHE A 7 45.07 32.69 48.97
CA PHE A 7 44.44 31.90 47.89
C PHE A 7 44.41 32.64 46.53
N LEU A 8 44.63 31.95 45.40
CA LEU A 8 43.89 32.25 44.16
C LEU A 8 43.76 31.01 43.25
N SER A 9 42.51 30.66 43.00
CA SER A 9 41.97 29.60 42.16
C SER A 9 42.62 29.47 40.78
N ALA A 10 43.11 28.28 40.46
CA ALA A 10 43.28 27.86 39.07
C ALA A 10 41.90 27.59 38.47
N ILE A 11 41.31 28.63 37.87
CA ILE A 11 40.09 28.52 37.06
C ILE A 11 40.44 27.68 35.83
N ALA A 12 39.93 26.45 35.81
CA ALA A 12 39.86 25.62 34.62
C ALA A 12 39.03 26.38 33.57
N LEU A 13 39.71 26.95 32.58
CA LEU A 13 39.09 27.42 31.35
C LEU A 13 38.59 26.17 30.60
N LEU A 14 37.41 25.67 30.98
CA LEU A 14 36.62 24.84 30.08
C LEU A 14 36.30 25.72 28.88
N ALA A 15 37.03 25.51 27.79
CA ALA A 15 36.64 26.01 26.48
C ALA A 15 35.21 25.53 26.22
N ALA A 16 34.25 26.45 26.28
CA ALA A 16 32.89 26.22 25.86
C ALA A 16 32.93 25.93 24.36
N VAL A 17 33.00 24.65 23.98
CA VAL A 17 32.75 24.22 22.62
C VAL A 17 31.34 24.70 22.30
N PRO A 18 31.12 25.51 21.24
CA PRO A 18 29.79 25.95 20.90
C PRO A 18 28.96 24.69 20.65
N ALA A 19 27.97 24.46 21.51
CA ALA A 19 26.96 23.45 21.26
C ALA A 19 26.22 23.91 20.00
N HIS A 20 26.54 23.30 18.86
CA HIS A 20 25.71 23.42 17.67
C HIS A 20 24.33 22.87 18.06
N ALA A 21 23.39 23.78 18.31
CA ALA A 21 21.99 23.42 18.42
C ALA A 21 21.65 22.61 17.18
N GLN A 22 21.09 21.41 17.36
CA GLN A 22 20.53 20.67 16.23
C GLN A 22 19.54 21.59 15.54
N ASP A 23 19.74 21.85 14.25
CA ASP A 23 18.78 22.62 13.45
C ASP A 23 17.38 22.08 13.73
N ALA A 24 16.43 22.99 13.98
CA ALA A 24 15.05 22.60 14.24
C ALA A 24 14.54 21.74 13.07
N TYR A 25 14.22 20.48 13.35
CA TYR A 25 13.66 19.59 12.34
C TYR A 25 12.21 20.00 12.02
N PRO A 26 11.81 20.04 10.74
CA PRO A 26 12.63 19.95 9.53
C PRO A 26 13.19 21.32 9.09
N SER A 27 14.47 21.36 8.70
CA SER A 27 15.15 22.54 8.14
C SER A 27 15.24 22.55 6.61
N ARG A 28 14.80 21.46 5.97
CA ARG A 28 14.78 21.27 4.51
C ARG A 28 13.59 20.41 4.09
N PRO A 29 13.29 20.31 2.78
CA PRO A 29 12.20 19.47 2.28
C PRO A 29 12.29 18.01 2.74
N VAL A 30 11.14 17.42 3.09
CA VAL A 30 11.01 16.00 3.41
C VAL A 30 10.62 15.24 2.14
N ARG A 31 11.27 14.11 1.86
CA ARG A 31 10.95 13.22 0.75
C ARG A 31 9.99 12.14 1.21
N LEU A 32 8.88 11.96 0.51
CA LEU A 32 7.92 10.88 0.73
C LEU A 32 7.95 9.93 -0.47
N ILE A 33 8.65 8.80 -0.31
CA ILE A 33 8.69 7.74 -1.32
C ILE A 33 7.37 6.98 -1.30
N VAL A 34 6.73 6.89 -2.45
CA VAL A 34 5.55 6.05 -2.69
C VAL A 34 6.00 4.86 -3.54
N ASN A 35 5.90 3.65 -3.00
CA ASN A 35 6.44 2.48 -3.69
C ASN A 35 5.52 1.86 -4.76
N PHE A 36 4.61 2.66 -5.29
CA PHE A 36 3.68 2.31 -6.38
C PHE A 36 3.59 3.47 -7.40
N PRO A 37 3.09 3.21 -8.63
CA PRO A 37 2.98 4.22 -9.67
C PRO A 37 2.10 5.40 -9.27
N ALA A 38 2.37 6.55 -9.88
CA ALA A 38 1.55 7.75 -9.73
C ALA A 38 0.11 7.51 -10.22
N GLY A 39 -0.84 8.24 -9.64
CA GLY A 39 -2.27 8.11 -9.97
C GLY A 39 -2.96 6.85 -9.41
N GLY A 40 -2.23 6.02 -8.67
CA GLY A 40 -2.80 4.90 -7.92
C GLY A 40 -3.39 5.32 -6.56
N PRO A 41 -4.09 4.41 -5.85
CA PRO A 41 -4.75 4.72 -4.59
C PRO A 41 -3.76 5.18 -3.50
N LEU A 42 -2.57 4.58 -3.47
CA LEU A 42 -1.52 4.92 -2.51
C LEU A 42 -0.94 6.32 -2.78
N ASP A 43 -0.77 6.68 -4.06
CA ASP A 43 -0.28 8.00 -4.47
C ASP A 43 -1.28 9.11 -4.12
N THR A 44 -2.58 8.85 -4.29
CA THR A 44 -3.64 9.77 -3.87
C THR A 44 -3.58 10.07 -2.37
N VAL A 45 -3.44 9.03 -1.54
CA VAL A 45 -3.31 9.20 -0.08
C VAL A 45 -2.01 9.91 0.27
N ALA A 46 -0.89 9.54 -0.37
CA ALA A 46 0.42 10.14 -0.11
C ALA A 46 0.42 11.65 -0.40
N ARG A 47 -0.21 12.09 -1.49
CA ARG A 47 -0.31 13.52 -1.84
C ARG A 47 -1.17 14.30 -0.85
N LEU A 48 -2.28 13.72 -0.39
CA LEU A 48 -3.11 14.32 0.66
C LEU A 48 -2.32 14.47 1.98
N VAL A 49 -1.60 13.43 2.37
CA VAL A 49 -0.73 13.45 3.55
C VAL A 49 0.39 14.48 3.39
N ALA A 50 1.06 14.52 2.24
CA ALA A 50 2.15 15.45 1.96
C ALA A 50 1.69 16.92 2.03
N GLU A 51 0.52 17.24 1.48
CA GLU A 51 -0.05 18.59 1.56
C GLU A 51 -0.34 19.01 3.00
N ARG A 52 -0.95 18.14 3.80
CA ARG A 52 -1.27 18.44 5.20
C ARG A 52 0.01 18.52 6.05
N ALA A 53 0.87 17.53 5.95
CA ALA A 53 2.12 17.47 6.68
C ALA A 53 3.02 18.66 6.32
N GLY A 54 3.06 19.09 5.06
CA GLY A 54 3.87 20.25 4.66
C GLY A 54 3.41 21.56 5.31
N ARG A 55 2.10 21.74 5.52
CA ARG A 55 1.56 22.89 6.28
C ARG A 55 1.95 22.83 7.75
N ASP A 56 1.82 21.67 8.37
CA ASP A 56 2.10 21.48 9.80
C ASP A 56 3.62 21.59 10.09
N LEU A 57 4.46 21.06 9.19
CA LEU A 57 5.92 21.09 9.29
C LEU A 57 6.56 22.39 8.82
N ARG A 58 5.80 23.25 8.12
CA ARG A 58 6.31 24.46 7.45
C ARG A 58 7.50 24.19 6.52
N GLN A 59 7.55 22.99 5.95
CA GLN A 59 8.51 22.55 4.96
C GLN A 59 7.79 21.72 3.91
N PRO A 60 8.19 21.79 2.63
CA PRO A 60 7.54 21.00 1.59
C PRO A 60 7.79 19.50 1.81
N VAL A 61 6.75 18.69 1.60
CA VAL A 61 6.85 17.23 1.53
C VAL A 61 6.73 16.82 0.06
N VAL A 62 7.83 16.33 -0.52
CA VAL A 62 7.95 16.01 -1.93
C VAL A 62 7.65 14.54 -2.16
N VAL A 63 6.60 14.25 -2.94
CA VAL A 63 6.19 12.88 -3.27
C VAL A 63 7.00 12.34 -4.45
N GLU A 64 7.64 11.18 -4.27
CA GLU A 64 8.44 10.49 -5.29
C GLU A 64 7.93 9.05 -5.51
N ASN A 65 7.45 8.73 -6.71
CA ASN A 65 6.95 7.39 -7.02
C ASN A 65 8.09 6.46 -7.49
N ARG A 66 8.32 5.37 -6.77
CA ARG A 66 9.30 4.30 -7.11
C ARG A 66 8.63 2.93 -7.13
N ALA A 67 8.06 2.56 -8.26
CA ALA A 67 7.29 1.32 -8.42
C ALA A 67 8.16 0.11 -8.81
N GLY A 68 7.68 -1.09 -8.47
CA GLY A 68 8.26 -2.36 -8.91
C GLY A 68 8.30 -3.43 -7.83
N ALA A 69 8.31 -4.70 -8.23
CA ALA A 69 8.44 -5.87 -7.35
C ALA A 69 7.54 -5.83 -6.10
N GLY A 70 6.24 -5.58 -6.29
CA GLY A 70 5.28 -5.52 -5.17
C GLY A 70 5.59 -4.43 -4.14
N GLY A 71 6.30 -3.38 -4.54
CA GLY A 71 6.72 -2.28 -3.67
C GLY A 71 8.16 -2.40 -3.14
N ASN A 72 8.86 -3.52 -3.38
CA ASN A 72 10.21 -3.72 -2.85
C ASN A 72 11.22 -2.69 -3.36
N VAL A 73 11.11 -2.23 -4.62
CA VAL A 73 12.06 -1.26 -5.20
C VAL A 73 12.03 0.09 -4.46
N GLY A 74 10.83 0.63 -4.21
CA GLY A 74 10.69 1.87 -3.46
C GLY A 74 11.02 1.72 -1.98
N ALA A 75 10.70 0.56 -1.40
CA ALA A 75 11.01 0.28 0.00
C ALA A 75 12.52 0.10 0.25
N GLU A 76 13.24 -0.56 -0.65
CA GLU A 76 14.71 -0.65 -0.61
C GLU A 76 15.34 0.74 -0.65
N ALA A 77 14.84 1.64 -1.52
CA ALA A 77 15.33 3.01 -1.59
C ALA A 77 15.11 3.79 -0.29
N ALA A 78 14.00 3.55 0.42
CA ALA A 78 13.73 4.16 1.72
C ALA A 78 14.59 3.55 2.83
N ALA A 79 14.74 2.22 2.85
CA ALA A 79 15.53 1.50 3.84
C ALA A 79 17.03 1.84 3.76
N ARG A 80 17.53 2.20 2.57
CA ARG A 80 18.92 2.63 2.35
C ARG A 80 19.14 4.14 2.50
N ALA A 81 18.08 4.91 2.73
CA ALA A 81 18.22 6.34 2.93
C ALA A 81 18.93 6.62 4.27
N ALA A 82 19.50 7.82 4.40
CA ALA A 82 20.04 8.25 5.69
C ALA A 82 18.93 8.22 6.76
N PRO A 83 19.17 7.68 7.96
CA PRO A 83 18.18 7.62 9.04
C PRO A 83 18.01 8.99 9.74
N ASP A 84 17.84 10.05 8.94
CA ASP A 84 17.79 11.46 9.35
C ASP A 84 16.38 12.04 9.39
N ARG A 85 15.35 11.17 9.22
CA ARG A 85 13.91 11.49 9.18
C ARG A 85 13.45 12.29 7.95
N TYR A 86 14.34 12.64 7.02
CA TYR A 86 13.97 13.37 5.80
C TYR A 86 13.51 12.47 4.65
N THR A 87 13.62 11.15 4.80
CA THR A 87 13.07 10.19 3.83
C THR A 87 12.03 9.30 4.51
N LEU A 88 10.80 9.42 4.06
CA LEU A 88 9.66 8.66 4.54
C LEU A 88 9.19 7.68 3.46
N LEU A 89 8.60 6.56 3.87
CA LEU A 89 7.99 5.58 2.97
C LEU A 89 6.48 5.52 3.21
N MET A 90 5.70 5.75 2.15
CA MET A 90 4.29 5.36 2.11
C MET A 90 4.19 4.02 1.39
N SER A 91 3.60 3.02 2.07
CA SER A 91 3.44 1.68 1.52
C SER A 91 2.14 1.00 1.96
N THR A 92 1.87 -0.17 1.39
CA THR A 92 0.82 -1.09 1.82
C THR A 92 1.37 -2.07 2.85
N ASP A 93 0.48 -2.59 3.70
CA ASP A 93 0.80 -3.59 4.72
C ASP A 93 1.46 -4.85 4.15
N THR A 94 1.10 -5.24 2.93
CA THR A 94 1.70 -6.40 2.24
C THR A 94 3.22 -6.33 2.11
N LEU A 95 3.81 -5.12 2.11
CA LEU A 95 5.26 -4.96 2.12
C LEU A 95 5.91 -5.65 3.32
N VAL A 96 5.27 -5.61 4.48
CA VAL A 96 5.81 -6.16 5.73
C VAL A 96 5.18 -7.51 6.08
N THR A 97 3.94 -7.77 5.63
CA THR A 97 3.20 -8.99 6.00
C THR A 97 3.28 -10.10 4.96
N VAL A 98 3.52 -9.78 3.69
CA VAL A 98 3.47 -10.75 2.57
C VAL A 98 4.81 -10.85 1.85
N ASN A 99 5.43 -9.73 1.48
CA ASN A 99 6.65 -9.73 0.66
C ASN A 99 7.78 -10.58 1.26
N PRO A 100 8.03 -10.60 2.60
CA PRO A 100 9.06 -11.46 3.20
C PRO A 100 8.87 -12.95 2.95
N PHE A 101 7.62 -13.38 2.72
CA PHE A 101 7.28 -14.79 2.47
C PHE A 101 7.07 -15.09 0.98
N ALA A 102 6.74 -14.08 0.19
CA ALA A 102 6.46 -14.22 -1.24
C ALA A 102 7.69 -14.07 -2.14
N TYR A 103 8.70 -13.31 -1.71
CA TYR A 103 9.95 -13.12 -2.47
C TYR A 103 11.09 -13.94 -1.85
N ARG A 104 11.76 -14.75 -2.66
CA ARG A 104 12.92 -15.56 -2.20
C ARG A 104 14.06 -14.71 -1.64
N LYS A 105 14.21 -13.47 -2.14
CA LYS A 105 15.24 -12.53 -1.70
C LYS A 105 14.67 -11.13 -1.69
N MET A 106 14.81 -10.45 -0.55
CA MET A 106 14.58 -9.03 -0.40
C MET A 106 15.92 -8.33 -0.10
N ALA A 107 16.08 -7.11 -0.59
CA ALA A 107 17.30 -6.33 -0.42
C ALA A 107 17.38 -5.57 0.92
N PHE A 108 16.36 -5.71 1.76
CA PHE A 108 16.21 -5.11 3.07
C PHE A 108 15.29 -5.98 3.94
N ASP A 109 15.37 -5.83 5.25
CA ASP A 109 14.47 -6.43 6.24
C ASP A 109 13.43 -5.37 6.68
N PRO A 110 12.12 -5.57 6.44
CA PRO A 110 11.11 -4.56 6.76
C PRO A 110 10.89 -4.33 8.25
N VAL A 111 11.28 -5.26 9.13
CA VAL A 111 11.12 -5.15 10.58
C VAL A 111 12.33 -4.45 11.20
N ARG A 112 13.53 -4.75 10.69
CA ARG A 112 14.79 -4.18 11.18
C ARG A 112 15.11 -2.81 10.55
N ASP A 113 14.91 -2.67 9.23
CA ASP A 113 15.43 -1.53 8.46
C ASP A 113 14.41 -0.39 8.28
N LEU A 114 13.17 -0.57 8.73
CA LEU A 114 12.11 0.45 8.64
C LEU A 114 11.49 0.70 10.02
N GLN A 115 11.30 1.98 10.35
CA GLN A 115 10.60 2.38 11.57
C GLN A 115 9.13 2.72 11.24
N PRO A 116 8.14 2.05 11.86
CA PRO A 116 6.73 2.37 11.64
C PRO A 116 6.38 3.72 12.27
N ILE A 117 5.70 4.58 11.50
CA ILE A 117 5.20 5.88 11.97
C ILE A 117 3.71 5.78 12.32
N GLY A 118 2.90 5.22 11.41
CA GLY A 118 1.47 5.08 11.64
C GLY A 118 0.69 4.64 10.40
N LEU A 119 -0.59 4.37 10.59
CA LEU A 119 -1.53 4.02 9.53
C LEU A 119 -2.11 5.29 8.91
N ALA A 120 -1.77 5.55 7.64
CA ALA A 120 -2.28 6.71 6.91
C ALA A 120 -3.74 6.53 6.44
N GLY A 121 -4.16 5.29 6.20
CA GLY A 121 -5.53 4.99 5.77
C GLY A 121 -5.68 3.54 5.31
N THR A 122 -6.93 3.12 5.16
CA THR A 122 -7.29 1.77 4.69
C THR A 122 -8.15 1.87 3.44
N PHE A 123 -7.88 1.04 2.45
CA PHE A 123 -8.76 0.87 1.30
C PHE A 123 -8.98 -0.62 1.04
N ASN A 124 -10.18 -0.93 0.56
CA ASN A 124 -10.58 -2.30 0.25
C ASN A 124 -10.24 -2.65 -1.20
N GLN A 125 -10.14 -3.94 -1.49
CA GLN A 125 -10.06 -4.48 -2.85
C GLN A 125 -11.46 -4.90 -3.30
N VAL A 126 -11.74 -4.79 -4.60
CA VAL A 126 -12.99 -5.26 -5.23
C VAL A 126 -12.65 -6.18 -6.39
N LEU A 127 -13.31 -7.34 -6.46
CA LEU A 127 -13.29 -8.17 -7.64
C LEU A 127 -14.17 -7.51 -8.69
N VAL A 128 -13.56 -7.12 -9.80
CA VAL A 128 -14.24 -6.52 -10.94
C VAL A 128 -13.96 -7.32 -12.20
N THR A 129 -14.91 -7.29 -13.13
CA THR A 129 -14.79 -7.88 -14.45
C THR A 129 -15.16 -6.89 -15.54
N HIS A 130 -14.60 -7.09 -16.74
CA HIS A 130 -15.07 -6.39 -17.93
C HIS A 130 -16.49 -6.87 -18.29
N PRO A 131 -17.42 -5.98 -18.73
CA PRO A 131 -18.79 -6.35 -19.08
C PRO A 131 -18.91 -7.43 -20.16
N ASP A 132 -17.91 -7.58 -21.03
CA ASP A 132 -17.92 -8.63 -22.07
C ASP A 132 -17.68 -10.03 -21.56
N LEU A 133 -17.19 -10.18 -20.32
CA LEU A 133 -17.10 -11.51 -19.69
C LEU A 133 -18.49 -12.11 -19.42
N LYS A 134 -19.55 -11.27 -19.39
CA LYS A 134 -20.94 -11.66 -19.08
C LYS A 134 -21.08 -12.41 -17.74
N ALA A 135 -20.20 -12.10 -16.78
CA ALA A 135 -20.32 -12.51 -15.39
C ALA A 135 -20.96 -11.37 -14.58
N GLY A 136 -22.23 -11.52 -14.20
CA GLY A 136 -22.95 -10.54 -13.37
C GLY A 136 -22.85 -10.78 -11.86
N ASN A 137 -22.30 -11.94 -11.46
CA ASN A 137 -22.09 -12.30 -10.06
C ASN A 137 -20.93 -13.30 -9.92
N LEU A 138 -20.52 -13.54 -8.67
CA LEU A 138 -19.42 -14.44 -8.35
C LEU A 138 -19.67 -15.87 -8.86
N ASN A 139 -20.88 -16.42 -8.73
CA ASN A 139 -21.15 -17.80 -9.16
C ASN A 139 -20.97 -17.97 -10.67
N GLN A 140 -21.45 -17.02 -11.47
CA GLN A 140 -21.25 -17.01 -12.92
C GLN A 140 -19.76 -16.88 -13.28
N PHE A 141 -19.02 -16.04 -12.57
CA PHE A 141 -17.57 -15.94 -12.74
C PHE A 141 -16.85 -17.24 -12.44
N LEU A 142 -17.18 -17.91 -11.33
CA LEU A 142 -16.58 -19.19 -10.95
C LEU A 142 -16.92 -20.30 -11.96
N ALA A 143 -18.15 -20.31 -12.49
CA ALA A 143 -18.54 -21.25 -13.54
C ALA A 143 -17.73 -21.03 -14.83
N LEU A 144 -17.58 -19.77 -15.26
CA LEU A 144 -16.76 -19.42 -16.42
C LEU A 144 -15.28 -19.76 -16.22
N ALA A 145 -14.74 -19.49 -15.03
CA ALA A 145 -13.36 -19.81 -14.70
C ALA A 145 -13.09 -21.32 -14.72
N ARG A 146 -14.11 -22.16 -14.51
CA ARG A 146 -13.98 -23.63 -14.60
C ARG A 146 -14.16 -24.17 -16.02
N SER A 147 -14.88 -23.46 -16.87
CA SER A 147 -15.14 -23.90 -18.25
C SER A 147 -14.07 -23.45 -19.24
N LYS A 148 -13.29 -22.42 -18.91
CA LYS A 148 -12.17 -21.93 -19.72
C LYS A 148 -11.12 -21.25 -18.85
N ASP A 149 -9.89 -21.22 -19.36
CA ASP A 149 -8.81 -20.49 -18.72
C ASP A 149 -9.11 -18.98 -18.72
N LEU A 150 -9.07 -18.39 -17.53
CA LEU A 150 -9.18 -16.94 -17.36
C LEU A 150 -7.85 -16.37 -16.87
N SER A 151 -7.57 -15.13 -17.25
CA SER A 151 -6.50 -14.34 -16.65
C SER A 151 -7.08 -13.31 -15.68
N TYR A 152 -6.27 -12.85 -14.72
CA TYR A 152 -6.65 -11.77 -13.83
C TYR A 152 -5.52 -10.78 -13.58
N ALA A 153 -5.88 -9.51 -13.46
CA ALA A 153 -4.96 -8.41 -13.22
C ALA A 153 -4.77 -8.16 -11.73
N SER A 154 -3.57 -7.67 -11.37
CA SER A 154 -3.27 -7.14 -10.04
C SER A 154 -2.21 -6.06 -10.10
N ALA A 155 -1.98 -5.39 -8.97
CA ALA A 155 -0.88 -4.44 -8.81
C ALA A 155 0.53 -5.07 -8.68
N GLY A 156 0.68 -6.36 -8.96
CA GLY A 156 1.95 -7.09 -8.98
C GLY A 156 1.95 -8.29 -8.03
N ILE A 157 3.03 -9.07 -8.10
CA ILE A 157 3.27 -10.18 -7.18
C ILE A 157 3.30 -9.65 -5.74
N ALA A 158 2.72 -10.43 -4.82
CA ALA A 158 2.47 -10.10 -3.41
C ALA A 158 1.62 -8.84 -3.12
N SER A 159 1.05 -8.19 -4.13
CA SER A 159 0.15 -7.05 -3.91
C SER A 159 -1.17 -7.48 -3.24
N PRO A 160 -1.91 -6.56 -2.58
CA PRO A 160 -3.18 -6.91 -1.92
C PRO A 160 -4.19 -7.60 -2.86
N GLY A 161 -4.29 -7.14 -4.11
CA GLY A 161 -5.17 -7.74 -5.11
C GLY A 161 -4.72 -9.12 -5.57
N HIS A 162 -3.41 -9.35 -5.65
CA HIS A 162 -2.86 -10.66 -5.98
C HIS A 162 -3.19 -11.68 -4.89
N ILE A 163 -2.95 -11.34 -3.62
CA ILE A 163 -3.25 -12.24 -2.50
C ILE A 163 -4.75 -12.49 -2.37
N ALA A 164 -5.59 -11.47 -2.55
CA ALA A 164 -7.04 -11.63 -2.54
C ALA A 164 -7.52 -12.64 -3.61
N PHE A 165 -6.95 -12.56 -4.82
CA PHE A 165 -7.31 -13.48 -5.90
C PHE A 165 -6.74 -14.89 -5.68
N GLU A 166 -5.51 -15.02 -5.20
CA GLU A 166 -4.94 -16.33 -4.84
C GLU A 166 -5.75 -17.02 -3.72
N MET A 167 -6.21 -16.26 -2.72
CA MET A 167 -7.14 -16.78 -1.72
C MET A 167 -8.46 -17.25 -2.33
N LEU A 168 -8.99 -16.54 -3.35
CA LEU A 168 -10.17 -16.99 -4.08
C LEU A 168 -9.90 -18.30 -4.83
N LYS A 169 -8.76 -18.41 -5.52
CA LYS A 169 -8.33 -19.63 -6.23
C LYS A 169 -8.23 -20.81 -5.27
N VAL A 170 -7.55 -20.65 -4.14
CA VAL A 170 -7.40 -21.70 -3.12
C VAL A 170 -8.77 -22.17 -2.60
N ARG A 171 -9.68 -21.25 -2.33
CA ARG A 171 -11.02 -21.57 -1.77
C ARG A 171 -11.96 -22.21 -2.78
N THR A 172 -11.86 -21.85 -4.05
CA THR A 172 -12.85 -22.22 -5.08
C THR A 172 -12.31 -23.23 -6.11
N ARG A 173 -11.01 -23.50 -6.06
CA ARG A 173 -10.25 -24.36 -6.99
C ARG A 173 -10.45 -23.99 -8.46
N ILE A 174 -10.66 -22.70 -8.74
CA ILE A 174 -10.74 -22.23 -10.12
C ILE A 174 -9.32 -22.11 -10.73
N PRO A 175 -9.12 -22.52 -11.99
CA PRO A 175 -7.93 -22.16 -12.73
C PRO A 175 -8.01 -20.67 -13.11
N ALA A 176 -6.94 -19.93 -12.86
CA ALA A 176 -6.80 -18.57 -13.35
C ALA A 176 -5.32 -18.15 -13.37
N THR A 177 -4.91 -17.53 -14.47
CA THR A 177 -3.54 -17.08 -14.72
C THR A 177 -3.35 -15.64 -14.24
N HIS A 178 -2.32 -15.43 -13.43
CA HIS A 178 -1.99 -14.11 -12.91
C HIS A 178 -1.28 -13.25 -13.96
N VAL A 179 -1.78 -12.03 -14.18
CA VAL A 179 -1.11 -10.99 -14.97
C VAL A 179 -0.66 -9.88 -14.02
N PRO A 180 0.64 -9.84 -13.65
CA PRO A 180 1.17 -8.86 -12.72
C PRO A 180 1.49 -7.53 -13.43
N TYR A 181 1.00 -6.43 -12.88
CA TYR A 181 1.37 -5.07 -13.32
C TYR A 181 2.27 -4.39 -12.29
N LYS A 182 2.86 -3.25 -12.67
CA LYS A 182 3.66 -2.42 -11.74
C LYS A 182 2.81 -1.66 -10.70
N GLY A 183 1.48 -1.72 -10.77
CA GLY A 183 0.56 -1.07 -9.85
C GLY A 183 -0.90 -1.17 -10.27
N ASN A 184 -1.81 -0.63 -9.45
CA ASN A 184 -3.25 -0.68 -9.71
C ASN A 184 -3.67 0.11 -10.95
N ALA A 185 -3.03 1.24 -11.26
CA ALA A 185 -3.38 2.09 -12.40
C ALA A 185 -3.28 1.34 -13.75
N PRO A 186 -2.12 0.75 -14.13
CA PRO A 186 -2.03 -0.02 -15.37
C PRO A 186 -2.91 -1.29 -15.37
N ALA A 187 -3.06 -1.96 -14.21
CA ALA A 187 -3.97 -3.11 -14.10
C ALA A 187 -5.44 -2.73 -14.38
N LEU A 188 -5.88 -1.58 -13.87
CA LEU A 188 -7.22 -1.06 -14.11
C LEU A 188 -7.45 -0.70 -15.58
N SER A 189 -6.46 -0.05 -16.22
CA SER A 189 -6.53 0.28 -17.65
C SER A 189 -6.75 -0.96 -18.51
N ASP A 190 -6.05 -2.06 -18.25
CA ASP A 190 -6.17 -3.28 -19.06
C ASP A 190 -7.49 -4.03 -18.81
N VAL A 191 -8.01 -4.01 -17.59
CA VAL A 191 -9.34 -4.57 -17.31
C VAL A 191 -10.44 -3.72 -17.96
N LEU A 192 -10.29 -2.38 -17.94
CA LEU A 192 -11.21 -1.46 -18.64
C LEU A 192 -11.18 -1.62 -20.16
N ALA A 193 -10.01 -1.95 -20.72
CA ALA A 193 -9.83 -2.19 -22.15
C ALA A 193 -10.23 -3.62 -22.58
N GLY A 194 -10.64 -4.48 -21.63
CA GLY A 194 -11.00 -5.87 -21.91
C GLY A 194 -9.82 -6.79 -22.23
N GLN A 195 -8.57 -6.31 -22.08
CA GLN A 195 -7.37 -7.12 -22.32
C GLN A 195 -7.21 -8.23 -21.27
N VAL A 196 -7.60 -7.92 -20.03
CA VAL A 196 -7.69 -8.90 -18.94
C VAL A 196 -9.13 -8.93 -18.43
N PRO A 197 -9.79 -10.10 -18.35
CA PRO A 197 -11.23 -10.16 -18.13
C PRO A 197 -11.65 -9.80 -16.70
N ALA A 198 -10.74 -9.88 -15.74
CA ALA A 198 -11.02 -9.69 -14.32
C ALA A 198 -9.81 -9.15 -13.54
N GLY A 199 -10.05 -8.65 -12.33
CA GLY A 199 -9.00 -8.34 -11.38
C GLY A 199 -9.54 -8.01 -10.01
N PHE A 200 -8.75 -8.28 -8.96
CA PHE A 200 -8.95 -7.65 -7.66
C PHE A 200 -8.19 -6.32 -7.67
N LEU A 201 -8.93 -5.22 -7.76
CA LEU A 201 -8.39 -3.88 -7.86
C LEU A 201 -8.79 -3.04 -6.65
N ALA A 202 -8.01 -2.01 -6.35
CA ALA A 202 -8.35 -1.11 -5.25
C ALA A 202 -9.67 -0.39 -5.53
N THR A 203 -10.60 -0.44 -4.57
CA THR A 203 -11.92 0.18 -4.71
C THR A 203 -11.87 1.68 -5.05
N PRO A 204 -10.99 2.51 -4.46
CA PRO A 204 -10.93 3.94 -4.79
C PRO A 204 -10.68 4.21 -6.28
N THR A 205 -9.92 3.36 -6.96
CA THR A 205 -9.64 3.51 -8.39
C THR A 205 -10.73 2.89 -9.26
N ALA A 206 -11.39 1.81 -8.81
CA ALA A 206 -12.42 1.13 -9.60
C ALA A 206 -13.83 1.76 -9.49
N VAL A 207 -14.14 2.45 -8.39
CA VAL A 207 -15.53 2.86 -8.06
C VAL A 207 -16.20 3.74 -9.12
N GLN A 208 -15.46 4.64 -9.75
CA GLN A 208 -16.02 5.52 -10.80
C GLN A 208 -16.42 4.73 -12.05
N TYR A 209 -15.65 3.70 -12.38
CA TYR A 209 -15.93 2.81 -13.53
C TYR A 209 -17.04 1.81 -13.25
N ILE A 210 -17.15 1.36 -11.99
CA ILE A 210 -18.30 0.58 -11.52
C ILE A 210 -19.58 1.42 -11.64
N ARG A 211 -19.56 2.68 -11.16
CA ARG A 211 -20.73 3.58 -11.21
C ARG A 211 -21.17 3.92 -12.63
N SER A 212 -20.23 4.00 -13.57
CA SER A 212 -20.53 4.26 -14.99
C SER A 212 -20.83 3.00 -15.79
N GLY A 213 -20.89 1.81 -15.16
CA GLY A 213 -21.17 0.54 -15.82
C GLY A 213 -20.04 0.00 -16.70
N LYS A 214 -18.86 0.65 -16.69
CA LYS A 214 -17.67 0.21 -17.44
C LYS A 214 -16.98 -1.01 -16.82
N LEU A 215 -17.27 -1.30 -15.54
CA LEU A 215 -16.83 -2.50 -14.84
C LEU A 215 -17.97 -3.11 -14.06
N VAL A 216 -18.01 -4.44 -14.01
CA VAL A 216 -18.99 -5.19 -13.22
C VAL A 216 -18.34 -5.67 -11.92
N PRO A 217 -18.77 -5.20 -10.75
CA PRO A 217 -18.26 -5.65 -9.46
C PRO A 217 -18.91 -6.98 -9.03
N LEU A 218 -18.11 -7.94 -8.60
CA LEU A 218 -18.56 -9.27 -8.21
C LEU A 218 -18.48 -9.54 -6.71
N GLY A 219 -17.69 -8.74 -5.97
CA GLY A 219 -17.60 -8.85 -4.52
C GLY A 219 -16.33 -8.24 -3.93
N PHE A 220 -16.28 -8.22 -2.59
CA PHE A 220 -15.13 -7.77 -1.80
C PHE A 220 -14.57 -8.96 -1.01
N PRO A 221 -13.29 -8.95 -0.59
CA PRO A 221 -12.77 -9.94 0.35
C PRO A 221 -13.59 -9.92 1.64
N ALA A 222 -13.83 -11.09 2.24
CA ALA A 222 -14.88 -11.32 3.26
C ALA A 222 -14.82 -10.44 4.53
N THR A 223 -13.73 -9.73 4.78
CA THR A 223 -13.55 -8.80 5.92
C THR A 223 -13.78 -7.32 5.58
N SER A 224 -13.98 -6.99 4.30
CA SER A 224 -14.07 -5.62 3.81
C SER A 224 -15.52 -5.15 3.63
N ALA A 225 -16.27 -4.97 4.71
CA ALA A 225 -17.56 -4.30 4.63
C ALA A 225 -17.35 -2.81 4.31
N ILE A 226 -17.58 -2.39 3.06
CA ILE A 226 -17.46 -0.98 2.66
C ILE A 226 -18.71 -0.21 3.04
N ARG A 227 -18.54 0.75 3.95
CA ARG A 227 -19.55 1.79 4.25
C ARG A 227 -19.56 2.94 3.22
N CYS A 228 -18.57 2.99 2.32
CA CYS A 228 -18.41 4.08 1.33
C CYS A 228 -19.33 4.02 0.10
N CYS A 229 -20.04 2.91 -0.18
CA CYS A 229 -21.06 2.91 -1.24
C CYS A 229 -22.47 2.87 -0.65
N ARG A 230 -23.02 4.03 -0.30
CA ARG A 230 -24.44 4.18 0.08
C ARG A 230 -25.40 4.06 -1.10
N THR A 231 -24.92 4.23 -2.34
CA THR A 231 -25.74 4.32 -3.56
C THR A 231 -25.68 3.09 -4.46
N CYS A 232 -24.90 2.08 -4.09
CA CYS A 232 -24.91 0.82 -4.80
C CYS A 232 -26.17 0.03 -4.39
N PRO A 233 -26.77 -0.78 -5.29
CA PRO A 233 -27.81 -1.74 -4.91
C PRO A 233 -27.35 -2.52 -3.67
N PRO A 234 -28.26 -2.95 -2.78
CA PRO A 234 -27.87 -3.68 -1.58
C PRO A 234 -27.02 -4.88 -2.00
N TRP A 235 -25.71 -4.76 -1.77
CA TRP A 235 -24.77 -5.83 -2.03
C TRP A 235 -25.25 -7.04 -1.22
N PRO A 236 -25.14 -8.27 -1.76
CA PRO A 236 -25.29 -9.44 -0.91
C PRO A 236 -24.34 -9.22 0.27
N LYS A 237 -24.92 -9.14 1.48
CA LYS A 237 -24.14 -8.97 2.71
C LYS A 237 -22.98 -9.97 2.62
N PRO A 238 -21.73 -9.58 2.95
CA PRO A 238 -20.68 -10.59 3.12
C PRO A 238 -21.30 -11.64 4.03
N ALA A 239 -21.33 -12.90 3.57
CA ALA A 239 -21.93 -13.96 4.33
C ALA A 239 -21.21 -13.98 5.68
N SER A 240 -21.84 -13.38 6.69
CA SER A 240 -21.35 -13.37 8.07
C SER A 240 -21.52 -14.74 8.71
N ARG A 241 -21.95 -15.73 7.93
CA ARG A 241 -21.59 -17.12 8.19
C ARG A 241 -20.14 -17.29 7.79
N ALA A 242 -19.27 -17.29 8.80
CA ALA A 242 -18.10 -18.16 8.80
C ALA A 242 -18.42 -19.40 7.97
N LEU A 243 -17.61 -19.67 6.95
CA LEU A 243 -17.65 -20.91 6.20
C LEU A 243 -17.60 -22.04 7.23
N THR A 244 -18.76 -22.58 7.58
CA THR A 244 -18.87 -23.70 8.51
C THR A 244 -18.21 -24.90 7.86
N PRO A 245 -17.60 -25.81 8.63
CA PRO A 245 -16.82 -26.93 8.10
C PRO A 245 -17.59 -27.93 7.21
N SER A 246 -18.91 -27.77 7.04
CA SER A 246 -19.78 -28.72 6.34
C SER A 246 -19.71 -28.69 4.80
N LEU A 247 -18.76 -27.95 4.21
CA LEU A 247 -18.49 -27.96 2.76
C LEU A 247 -17.12 -28.60 2.43
N LEU A 248 -16.53 -29.32 3.39
CA LEU A 248 -15.30 -30.10 3.25
C LEU A 248 -15.53 -31.61 3.39
N SER A 249 -16.73 -32.09 3.03
CA SER A 249 -16.99 -33.51 2.76
C SER A 249 -17.08 -33.75 1.26
#